data_AF-A0A952ZEJ2-F1
#
_entry.id   AF-A0A952ZEJ2-F1
#
_cell.length_a   1.000
_cell.length_b   1.000
_cell.length_c   1.000
_cell.angle_alpha   90.00
_cell.angle_beta   90.00
_cell.angle_gamma   90.00
#
_symmetry.space_group_name_H-M   'P 1'
#
loop_
_entity.id
_entity.type
_entity.pdbx_description
1 polymer ?
#
loop_
_entity_poly.entity_id
_entity_poly.type
_entity_poly.pdbx_seq_one_letter_code
_entity_poly.pdbx_strand_id
1 'polypeptide(L)'
;MLIKGPQGIGKRDFGQSLAAALLCENPGPSGLACGHCGACGWLASGNHPDFRALVPASESDQEAETDEGAKKPKASPWITIEQVRELHDFIHVSTHRGGSKIILICPAETLNVNAANALLKNLEEPPARTHFILISHRPHRLPPTIVSRCRQLSLGQPDPRMALGWLKARGVAEPEVALAHYSGAPLRALAASEAGELQERRDFLALLSDPHFDPLHAAEVLRELPLERFIGWLQKWTCDIASRRMLGDIRYNPDMSAALDALARRADPREVLRLHRRLVREQRHIHHPLNARLYIESVLIAYASVVNPARKAA
;
A
#
# COMPACT_ATOMS: atom_id res chain seq x y z
N MET A 1 20.63 -0.25 1.53
CA MET A 1 19.87 -1.51 1.35
C MET A 1 18.46 -1.18 0.89
N LEU A 2 17.88 -2.04 0.05
CA LEU A 2 16.49 -1.98 -0.43
C LEU A 2 15.69 -3.16 0.11
N ILE A 3 14.71 -2.90 0.96
CA ILE A 3 13.78 -3.86 1.52
C ILE A 3 12.53 -3.89 0.64
N LYS A 4 12.25 -5.00 -0.02
CA LYS A 4 11.15 -5.15 -0.99
C LYS A 4 10.17 -6.24 -0.60
N GLY A 5 8.89 -6.05 -0.96
CA GLY A 5 7.82 -7.03 -0.71
C GLY A 5 6.44 -6.36 -0.71
N PRO A 6 5.33 -7.11 -0.68
CA PRO A 6 3.98 -6.55 -0.71
C PRO A 6 3.72 -5.58 0.45
N GLN A 7 2.85 -4.59 0.24
CA GLN A 7 2.44 -3.64 1.28
C GLN A 7 1.71 -4.35 2.44
N GLY A 8 1.88 -3.87 3.67
CA GLY A 8 1.15 -4.40 4.84
C GLY A 8 1.74 -5.65 5.51
N ILE A 9 3.00 -6.00 5.21
CA ILE A 9 3.71 -7.12 5.85
C ILE A 9 4.72 -6.70 6.94
N GLY A 10 4.78 -5.41 7.32
CA GLY A 10 5.70 -4.93 8.38
C GLY A 10 7.09 -4.49 7.91
N LYS A 11 7.28 -4.20 6.61
CA LYS A 11 8.58 -3.72 6.09
C LYS A 11 9.03 -2.39 6.72
N ARG A 12 8.08 -1.48 6.98
CA ARG A 12 8.35 -0.19 7.63
C ARG A 12 8.82 -0.41 9.06
N ASP A 13 8.09 -1.21 9.82
CA ASP A 13 8.43 -1.55 11.20
C ASP A 13 9.79 -2.25 11.31
N PHE A 14 10.08 -3.17 10.37
CA PHE A 14 11.40 -3.80 10.28
C PHE A 14 12.50 -2.78 9.98
N GLY A 15 12.29 -1.88 9.00
CA GLY A 15 13.26 -0.84 8.66
C GLY A 15 13.50 0.15 9.80
N GLN A 16 12.45 0.54 10.53
CA GLN A 16 12.54 1.37 11.72
C GLN A 16 13.25 0.66 12.88
N SER A 17 12.97 -0.63 13.09
CA SER A 17 13.65 -1.43 14.11
C SER A 17 15.14 -1.60 13.81
N LEU A 18 15.49 -1.79 12.54
CA LEU A 18 16.88 -1.83 12.10
C LEU A 18 17.57 -0.47 12.30
N ALA A 19 16.89 0.63 11.95
CA ALA A 19 17.41 1.97 12.21
C ALA A 19 17.66 2.20 13.70
N ALA A 20 16.71 1.80 14.55
CA ALA A 20 16.84 1.90 16.00
C ALA A 20 18.03 1.09 16.53
N ALA A 21 18.22 -0.13 16.03
CA ALA A 21 19.36 -0.97 16.41
C ALA A 21 20.71 -0.34 16.04
N LEU A 22 20.82 0.25 14.84
CA LEU A 22 22.05 0.88 14.36
C LEU A 22 22.38 2.20 15.07
N LEU A 23 21.37 2.89 15.58
CA LEU A 23 21.52 4.15 16.33
C LEU A 23 21.71 3.92 17.83
N CYS A 24 21.33 2.75 18.33
CA CYS A 24 21.39 2.44 19.75
C CYS A 24 22.82 2.42 20.27
N GLU A 25 23.08 3.15 21.36
CA GLU A 25 24.40 3.18 22.01
C GLU A 25 24.77 1.84 22.68
N ASN A 26 23.77 1.12 23.22
CA ASN A 26 23.97 -0.14 23.95
C ASN A 26 23.02 -1.23 23.42
N PRO A 27 23.19 -1.71 22.18
CA PRO A 27 22.31 -2.74 21.64
C PRO A 27 22.37 -4.01 22.52
N GLY A 28 21.21 -4.64 22.71
CA GLY A 28 21.12 -5.87 23.48
C GLY A 28 21.83 -7.05 22.79
N PRO A 29 21.96 -8.21 23.47
CA PRO A 29 22.66 -9.38 22.92
C PRO A 29 22.06 -9.91 21.60
N SER A 30 20.76 -9.69 21.38
CA SER A 30 20.04 -10.05 20.14
C SER A 30 20.21 -9.02 19.02
N GLY A 31 20.97 -7.94 19.25
CA GLY A 31 21.13 -6.83 18.31
C GLY A 31 19.94 -5.86 18.27
N LEU A 32 18.96 -6.00 19.16
CA LEU A 32 17.85 -5.06 19.29
C LEU A 32 18.27 -3.80 20.05
N ALA A 33 17.64 -2.67 19.71
CA ALA A 33 17.80 -1.43 20.44
C ALA A 33 17.37 -1.58 21.91
N CYS A 34 18.12 -1.01 22.85
CA CYS A 34 17.83 -1.14 24.28
C CYS A 34 16.56 -0.40 24.73
N GLY A 35 16.13 0.63 23.97
CA GLY A 35 14.94 1.43 24.28
C GLY A 35 15.11 2.47 25.39
N HIS A 36 16.25 2.49 26.10
CA HIS A 36 16.44 3.35 27.27
C HIS A 36 17.70 4.23 27.23
N CYS A 37 18.57 4.13 26.22
CA CYS A 37 19.71 5.05 26.06
C CYS A 37 19.28 6.39 25.47
N GLY A 38 20.18 7.39 25.47
CA GLY A 38 19.87 8.73 24.96
C GLY A 38 19.45 8.73 23.49
N ALA A 39 20.15 7.95 22.66
CA ALA A 39 19.80 7.76 21.25
C ALA A 39 18.40 7.12 21.07
N CYS A 40 18.07 6.08 21.84
CA CYS A 40 16.73 5.49 21.79
C CYS A 40 15.64 6.49 22.20
N GLY A 41 15.91 7.32 23.22
CA GLY A 41 15.00 8.38 23.65
C GLY A 41 14.73 9.42 22.55
N TRP A 42 15.78 9.93 21.90
CA TRP A 42 15.62 10.89 20.79
C TRP A 42 14.91 10.29 19.58
N LEU A 43 15.15 9.01 19.30
CA LEU A 43 14.47 8.32 18.21
C LEU A 43 12.97 8.14 18.51
N ALA A 44 12.63 7.77 19.75
CA ALA A 44 11.25 7.65 20.20
C ALA A 44 10.51 9.00 20.16
N SER A 45 11.20 10.12 20.41
CA SER A 45 10.65 11.47 20.31
C SER A 45 10.69 12.06 18.88
N GLY A 46 11.16 11.30 17.88
CA GLY A 46 11.25 11.75 16.48
C GLY A 46 12.36 12.78 16.18
N ASN A 47 13.23 13.10 17.15
CA ASN A 47 14.20 14.20 17.06
C ASN A 47 15.67 13.72 17.03
N HIS A 48 15.91 12.49 16.61
CA HIS A 48 17.27 11.95 16.59
C HIS A 48 18.17 12.71 15.59
N PRO A 49 19.32 13.26 16.01
CA PRO A 49 20.17 14.12 15.18
C PRO A 49 20.85 13.39 14.02
N ASP A 50 20.98 12.06 14.10
CA ASP A 50 21.55 11.22 13.04
C ASP A 50 20.49 10.32 12.34
N PHE A 51 19.19 10.63 12.47
CA PHE A 51 18.10 9.94 11.76
C PHE A 51 17.27 10.89 10.89
N ARG A 52 17.01 10.49 9.65
CA ARG A 52 16.03 11.16 8.78
C ARG A 52 15.14 10.14 8.08
N ALA A 53 13.84 10.40 8.09
CA ALA A 53 12.86 9.63 7.35
C ALA A 53 12.27 10.49 6.23
N LEU A 54 12.38 10.04 4.98
CA LEU A 54 11.71 10.64 3.83
C LEU A 54 10.43 9.85 3.54
N VAL A 55 9.31 10.52 3.72
CA VAL A 55 7.95 10.04 3.41
C VAL A 55 7.24 11.10 2.55
N PRO A 56 6.26 10.72 1.73
CA PRO A 56 5.43 11.69 1.01
C PRO A 56 4.74 12.66 1.99
N ALA A 57 4.50 13.90 1.57
CA ALA A 57 3.81 14.90 2.39
C ALA A 57 2.38 14.47 2.79
N SER A 58 1.75 13.59 1.99
CA SER A 58 0.46 12.97 2.31
C SER A 58 0.51 11.94 3.44
N GLU A 59 1.70 11.46 3.81
CA GLU A 59 1.93 10.49 4.89
C GLU A 59 2.73 11.08 6.06
N SER A 60 3.08 12.37 6.01
CA SER A 60 3.78 13.04 7.10
C SER A 60 2.78 13.59 8.11
N ASP A 61 2.95 13.23 9.38
CA ASP A 61 2.19 13.81 10.51
C ASP A 61 2.60 15.27 10.82
N GLN A 62 3.57 15.81 10.08
CA GLN A 62 3.95 17.21 10.15
C GLN A 62 2.86 18.03 9.45
N GLU A 63 2.00 18.65 10.26
CA GLU A 63 1.12 19.71 9.80
C GLU A 63 1.98 20.73 9.06
N ALA A 64 1.74 20.89 7.75
CA ALA A 64 2.28 22.02 7.04
C ALA A 64 1.72 23.28 7.71
N GLU A 65 2.54 23.97 8.51
CA GLU A 65 2.28 25.34 8.91
C GLU A 65 2.12 26.16 7.62
N THR A 66 0.89 26.36 7.20
CA THR A 66 0.55 27.32 6.15
C THR A 66 -0.05 28.53 6.81
N ASP A 67 0.59 29.68 6.60
CA ASP A 67 0.06 30.99 6.89
C ASP A 67 -1.42 31.11 6.49
N GLU A 68 -2.18 31.76 7.35
CA GLU A 68 -3.63 31.95 7.25
C GLU A 68 -4.03 32.54 5.89
N GLY A 69 -4.83 31.79 5.11
CA GLY A 69 -5.62 32.35 4.00
C GLY A 69 -5.47 31.72 2.61
N ALA A 70 -4.50 30.83 2.38
CA ALA A 70 -4.37 30.13 1.08
C ALA A 70 -5.04 28.74 1.10
N LYS A 71 -5.83 28.41 0.07
CA LYS A 71 -6.42 27.07 -0.13
C LYS A 71 -5.35 25.99 0.06
N LYS A 72 -5.56 25.08 1.03
CA LYS A 72 -4.68 23.94 1.32
C LYS A 72 -4.26 23.24 0.01
N PRO A 73 -2.98 23.31 -0.42
CA PRO A 73 -2.53 22.46 -1.51
C PRO A 73 -2.69 21.01 -1.08
N LYS A 74 -3.29 20.17 -1.94
CA LYS A 74 -3.38 18.73 -1.68
C LYS A 74 -1.98 18.19 -1.39
N ALA A 75 -1.79 17.59 -0.23
CA ALA A 75 -0.51 17.00 0.17
C ALA A 75 -0.02 16.05 -0.93
N SER A 76 1.22 16.24 -1.38
CA SER A 76 1.72 15.49 -2.54
C SER A 76 1.90 14.00 -2.18
N PRO A 77 1.56 13.08 -3.10
CA PRO A 77 1.84 11.65 -2.94
C PRO A 77 3.29 11.29 -3.29
N TRP A 78 4.14 12.30 -3.52
CA TRP A 78 5.50 12.13 -4.02
C TRP A 78 6.50 12.69 -3.02
N ILE A 79 7.63 12.00 -2.84
CA ILE A 79 8.82 12.53 -2.20
C ILE A 79 9.49 13.47 -3.21
N THR A 80 9.62 14.74 -2.83
CA THR A 80 10.09 15.80 -3.72
C THR A 80 11.61 15.90 -3.76
N ILE A 81 12.13 16.66 -4.73
CA ILE A 81 13.58 16.91 -4.81
C ILE A 81 14.04 17.81 -3.66
N GLU A 82 13.19 18.72 -3.19
CA GLU A 82 13.45 19.60 -2.05
C GLU A 82 13.74 18.78 -0.79
N GLN A 83 12.90 17.78 -0.48
CA GLN A 83 13.14 16.87 0.65
C GLN A 83 14.47 16.11 0.53
N VAL A 84 14.89 15.75 -0.69
CA VAL A 84 16.20 15.12 -0.95
C VAL A 84 17.35 16.12 -0.85
N ARG A 85 17.14 17.39 -1.20
CA ARG A 85 18.16 18.45 -1.08
C ARG A 85 18.41 18.80 0.38
N GLU A 86 17.37 18.90 1.21
CA GLU A 86 17.50 19.07 2.67
C GLU A 86 18.30 17.92 3.30
N LEU A 87 18.21 16.72 2.71
CA LEU A 87 19.01 15.58 3.13
C LEU A 87 20.51 15.76 2.81
N HIS A 88 20.87 16.51 1.78
CA HIS A 88 22.28 16.69 1.39
C HIS A 88 23.08 17.36 2.52
N ASP A 89 22.55 18.45 3.08
CA ASP A 89 23.20 19.15 4.20
C ASP A 89 23.30 18.24 5.41
N PHE A 90 22.23 17.52 5.71
CA PHE A 90 22.20 16.51 6.76
C PHE A 90 23.27 15.42 6.57
N ILE A 91 23.48 14.92 5.35
CA ILE A 91 24.44 13.85 5.04
C ILE A 91 25.88 14.30 5.31
N HIS A 92 26.21 15.57 5.03
CA HIS A 92 27.58 16.09 5.14
C HIS A 92 27.96 16.64 6.52
N VAL A 93 26.99 16.91 7.40
CA VAL A 93 27.27 17.27 8.81
C VAL A 93 27.89 16.09 9.57
N SER A 94 28.86 16.33 10.44
CA SER A 94 29.46 15.27 11.26
C SER A 94 28.42 14.64 12.18
N THR A 95 28.53 13.33 12.42
CA THR A 95 27.62 12.62 13.31
C THR A 95 27.74 13.15 14.74
N HIS A 96 26.61 13.33 15.44
CA HIS A 96 26.57 14.00 16.74
C HIS A 96 27.45 13.33 17.81
N ARG A 97 27.72 12.02 17.69
CA ARG A 97 28.55 11.24 18.64
C ARG A 97 29.46 10.20 17.98
N GLY A 98 29.83 10.40 16.72
CA GLY A 98 30.59 9.39 15.98
C GLY A 98 29.79 8.11 15.66
N GLY A 99 28.47 8.12 15.83
CA GLY A 99 27.61 6.97 15.55
C GLY A 99 27.39 6.72 14.05
N SER A 100 26.38 5.92 13.73
CA SER A 100 25.88 5.76 12.36
C SER A 100 24.82 6.81 12.04
N LYS A 101 24.75 7.24 10.77
CA LYS A 101 23.70 8.10 10.24
C LYS A 101 22.75 7.27 9.39
N ILE A 102 21.47 7.34 9.70
CA ILE A 102 20.46 6.49 9.07
C ILE A 102 19.45 7.34 8.29
N ILE A 103 19.31 7.03 7.01
CA ILE A 103 18.30 7.62 6.13
C ILE A 103 17.28 6.52 5.78
N LEU A 104 16.05 6.67 6.23
CA LEU A 104 14.92 5.80 5.87
C LEU A 104 14.11 6.45 4.76
N ILE A 105 13.84 5.73 3.66
CA ILE A 105 12.97 6.22 2.57
C ILE A 105 11.82 5.25 2.41
N CYS A 106 10.58 5.70 2.62
CA CYS A 106 9.41 4.84 2.61
C CYS A 106 8.12 5.58 2.20
N PRO A 107 7.37 5.11 1.19
CA PRO A 107 7.77 4.14 0.17
C PRO A 107 8.85 4.72 -0.77
N ALA A 108 9.80 3.92 -1.24
CA ALA A 108 10.84 4.41 -2.15
C ALA A 108 10.30 4.71 -3.56
N GLU A 109 9.25 4.00 -4.02
CA GLU A 109 8.63 4.23 -5.34
C GLU A 109 7.84 5.54 -5.45
N THR A 110 7.70 6.30 -4.37
CA THR A 110 7.10 7.65 -4.38
C THR A 110 8.16 8.73 -4.59
N LEU A 111 9.45 8.38 -4.73
CA LEU A 111 10.46 9.31 -5.23
C LEU A 111 10.09 9.76 -6.64
N ASN A 112 9.91 11.07 -6.83
CA ASN A 112 9.80 11.60 -8.18
C ASN A 112 11.13 11.42 -8.94
N VAL A 113 11.11 11.56 -10.27
CA VAL A 113 12.29 11.31 -11.12
C VAL A 113 13.49 12.16 -10.70
N ASN A 114 13.25 13.43 -10.35
CA ASN A 114 14.30 14.37 -9.96
C ASN A 114 14.92 14.00 -8.60
N ALA A 115 14.09 13.63 -7.62
CA ALA A 115 14.49 13.17 -6.29
C ALA A 115 15.29 11.86 -6.37
N ALA A 116 14.83 10.91 -7.20
CA ALA A 116 15.52 9.66 -7.44
C ALA A 116 16.93 9.88 -8.03
N ASN A 117 17.06 10.77 -9.01
CA ASN A 117 18.34 11.09 -9.63
C ASN A 117 19.29 11.82 -8.65
N ALA A 118 18.75 12.73 -7.83
CA ALA A 118 19.53 13.45 -6.82
C ALA A 118 20.12 12.52 -5.74
N LEU A 119 19.46 11.39 -5.44
CA LEU A 119 19.97 10.40 -4.48
C LEU A 119 21.11 9.54 -5.02
N LEU A 120 21.31 9.43 -6.35
CA LEU A 120 22.23 8.46 -6.94
C LEU A 120 23.67 8.64 -6.45
N LYS A 121 24.17 9.89 -6.39
CA LYS A 121 25.52 10.18 -5.93
C LYS A 121 25.76 9.67 -4.50
N ASN A 122 24.82 9.90 -3.60
CA ASN A 122 24.92 9.49 -2.20
C ASN A 122 24.73 7.99 -2.00
N LEU A 123 24.04 7.31 -2.93
CA LEU A 123 23.90 5.85 -2.91
C LEU A 123 25.14 5.14 -3.47
N GLU A 124 25.86 5.76 -4.41
CA GLU A 124 27.13 5.23 -4.95
C GLU A 124 28.27 5.37 -3.96
N GLU A 125 28.43 6.56 -3.39
CA GLU A 125 29.53 6.91 -2.50
C GLU A 125 28.97 7.49 -1.19
N PRO A 126 28.31 6.67 -0.35
CA PRO A 126 27.79 7.15 0.92
C PRO A 126 28.95 7.57 1.83
N PRO A 127 28.84 8.71 2.53
CA PRO A 127 29.84 9.09 3.53
C PRO A 127 30.01 8.01 4.60
N ALA A 128 31.17 8.03 5.26
CA ALA A 128 31.49 7.07 6.31
C ALA A 128 30.36 6.96 7.35
N ARG A 129 30.03 5.74 7.75
CA ARG A 129 28.96 5.42 8.71
C ARG A 129 27.55 5.90 8.32
N THR A 130 27.31 6.18 7.04
CA THR A 130 25.97 6.53 6.52
C THR A 130 25.28 5.32 5.91
N HIS A 131 24.05 5.03 6.33
CA HIS A 131 23.27 3.89 5.84
C HIS A 131 21.92 4.35 5.30
N PHE A 132 21.64 3.97 4.06
CA PHE A 132 20.34 4.16 3.42
C PHE A 132 19.49 2.89 3.57
N ILE A 133 18.27 3.05 4.08
CA ILE A 133 17.26 1.99 4.20
C ILE A 133 16.07 2.40 3.33
N LEU A 134 15.98 1.83 2.13
CA LEU A 134 14.88 2.06 1.21
C LEU A 134 13.85 0.95 1.41
N ILE A 135 12.57 1.31 1.53
CA ILE A 135 11.47 0.34 1.62
C ILE A 135 10.59 0.50 0.39
N SER A 136 10.39 -0.57 -0.37
CA SER A 136 9.53 -0.53 -1.56
C SER A 136 8.44 -1.59 -1.54
N HIS A 137 7.21 -1.17 -1.83
CA HIS A 137 6.06 -2.07 -1.99
C HIS A 137 5.92 -2.54 -3.44
N ARG A 138 6.39 -1.73 -4.38
CA ARG A 138 6.36 -1.97 -5.82
C ARG A 138 7.76 -1.74 -6.41
N PRO A 139 8.71 -2.67 -6.23
CA PRO A 139 10.10 -2.48 -6.67
C PRO A 139 10.24 -2.29 -8.19
N HIS A 140 9.28 -2.76 -8.98
CA HIS A 140 9.26 -2.56 -10.44
C HIS A 140 8.97 -1.11 -10.86
N ARG A 141 8.47 -0.26 -9.95
CA ARG A 141 8.29 1.18 -10.19
C ARG A 141 9.55 1.99 -9.87
N LEU A 142 10.53 1.39 -9.19
CA LEU A 142 11.79 2.06 -8.91
C LEU A 142 12.67 2.13 -10.17
N PRO A 143 13.42 3.23 -10.36
CA PRO A 143 14.44 3.31 -11.38
C PRO A 143 15.47 2.17 -11.23
N PRO A 144 15.84 1.48 -12.33
CA PRO A 144 16.87 0.44 -12.30
C PRO A 144 18.20 0.94 -11.72
N THR A 145 18.50 2.23 -11.88
CA THR A 145 19.69 2.90 -11.35
C THR A 145 19.79 2.89 -9.83
N ILE A 146 18.66 3.02 -9.11
CA ILE A 146 18.62 2.88 -7.65
C ILE A 146 18.75 1.41 -7.25
N VAL A 147 18.01 0.54 -7.94
CA VAL A 147 17.93 -0.89 -7.62
C VAL A 147 19.30 -1.58 -7.75
N SER A 148 20.09 -1.21 -8.76
CA SER A 148 21.42 -1.79 -8.99
C SER A 148 22.47 -1.41 -7.93
N ARG A 149 22.30 -0.26 -7.27
CA ARG A 149 23.21 0.25 -6.23
C ARG A 149 22.82 -0.19 -4.82
N CYS A 150 21.69 -0.87 -4.67
CA CYS A 150 21.20 -1.33 -3.38
C CYS A 150 21.38 -2.84 -3.22
N ARG A 151 21.94 -3.26 -2.06
CA ARG A 151 21.75 -4.63 -1.58
C ARG A 151 20.25 -4.87 -1.36
N GLN A 152 19.70 -5.92 -1.98
CA GLN A 152 18.27 -6.20 -1.92
C GLN A 152 17.95 -7.24 -0.85
N LEU A 153 16.95 -6.95 -0.03
CA LEU A 153 16.36 -7.87 0.94
C LEU A 153 14.88 -8.05 0.60
N SER A 154 14.50 -9.28 0.23
CA SER A 154 13.10 -9.62 -0.03
C SER A 154 12.42 -10.07 1.24
N LEU A 155 11.40 -9.36 1.70
CA LEU A 155 10.50 -9.81 2.76
C LEU A 155 9.26 -10.42 2.12
N GLY A 156 9.09 -11.72 2.34
CA GLY A 156 7.93 -12.49 1.89
C GLY A 156 6.71 -12.24 2.77
N GLN A 157 5.57 -12.78 2.35
CA GLN A 157 4.40 -12.81 3.21
C GLN A 157 4.66 -13.72 4.41
N PRO A 158 4.17 -13.34 5.61
CA PRO A 158 4.25 -14.21 6.76
C PRO A 158 3.46 -15.50 6.51
N ASP A 159 3.82 -16.56 7.24
CA ASP A 159 3.05 -17.80 7.23
C ASP A 159 1.57 -17.50 7.56
N PRO A 160 0.60 -18.02 6.77
CA PRO A 160 -0.81 -17.72 6.99
C PRO A 160 -1.31 -18.07 8.39
N ARG A 161 -0.82 -19.17 9.01
CA ARG A 161 -1.25 -19.56 10.36
C ARG A 161 -0.73 -18.57 11.39
N MET A 162 0.52 -18.13 11.26
CA MET A 162 1.08 -17.08 12.11
C MET A 162 0.32 -15.76 11.96
N ALA A 163 0.02 -15.35 10.72
CA ALA A 163 -0.71 -14.12 10.43
C ALA A 163 -2.14 -14.15 11.02
N LEU A 164 -2.84 -15.27 10.88
CA LEU A 164 -4.17 -15.46 11.46
C LEU A 164 -4.13 -15.44 12.99
N GLY A 165 -3.17 -16.13 13.61
CA GLY A 165 -2.99 -16.12 15.06
C GLY A 165 -2.73 -14.70 15.59
N TRP A 166 -1.89 -13.95 14.89
CA TRP A 166 -1.61 -12.55 15.22
C TRP A 166 -2.84 -11.65 15.09
N LEU A 167 -3.64 -11.78 14.01
CA LEU A 167 -4.88 -11.02 13.82
C LEU A 167 -5.92 -11.33 14.90
N LYS A 168 -6.06 -12.61 15.28
CA LYS A 168 -6.94 -13.05 16.38
C LYS A 168 -6.53 -12.42 17.70
N ALA A 169 -5.23 -12.43 18.01
CA ALA A 169 -4.69 -11.80 19.22
C ALA A 169 -4.93 -10.27 19.25
N ARG A 170 -5.08 -9.63 18.08
CA ARG A 170 -5.42 -8.20 17.94
C ARG A 170 -6.92 -7.92 17.99
N GLY A 171 -7.78 -8.92 18.15
CA GLY A 171 -9.23 -8.74 18.26
C GLY A 171 -9.96 -8.52 16.93
N VAL A 172 -9.36 -8.88 15.79
CA VAL A 172 -10.04 -8.81 14.49
C VAL A 172 -11.15 -9.87 14.43
N ALA A 173 -12.38 -9.45 14.15
CA ALA A 173 -13.57 -10.32 14.21
C ALA A 173 -13.58 -11.44 13.14
N GLU A 174 -13.17 -11.12 11.91
CA GLU A 174 -13.15 -12.05 10.77
C GLU A 174 -11.76 -12.12 10.14
N PRO A 175 -10.77 -12.68 10.85
CA PRO A 175 -9.36 -12.60 10.45
C PRO A 175 -9.09 -13.38 9.16
N GLU A 176 -9.79 -14.48 8.91
CA GLU A 176 -9.68 -15.26 7.67
C GLU A 176 -10.13 -14.46 6.45
N VAL A 177 -11.26 -13.75 6.56
CA VAL A 177 -11.80 -12.90 5.49
C VAL A 177 -10.88 -11.70 5.25
N ALA A 178 -10.47 -11.03 6.33
CA ALA A 178 -9.58 -9.88 6.25
C ALA A 178 -8.23 -10.26 5.62
N LEU A 179 -7.61 -11.35 6.08
CA LEU A 179 -6.32 -11.78 5.58
C LEU A 179 -6.42 -12.19 4.09
N ALA A 180 -7.45 -12.94 3.70
CA ALA A 180 -7.68 -13.31 2.31
C ALA A 180 -7.88 -12.08 1.42
N HIS A 181 -8.73 -11.14 1.85
CA HIS A 181 -9.04 -9.94 1.06
C HIS A 181 -7.82 -9.05 0.85
N TYR A 182 -6.94 -8.92 1.84
CA TYR A 182 -5.70 -8.15 1.74
C TYR A 182 -4.50 -9.03 1.34
N SER A 183 -4.77 -10.12 0.62
CA SER A 183 -3.76 -10.96 -0.03
C SER A 183 -2.69 -11.49 0.91
N GLY A 184 -3.00 -11.80 2.17
CA GLY A 184 -2.01 -12.29 3.14
C GLY A 184 -1.21 -11.21 3.86
N ALA A 185 -1.61 -9.93 3.79
CA ALA A 185 -0.94 -8.82 4.47
C ALA A 185 -1.60 -8.49 5.83
N PRO A 186 -1.07 -8.97 6.97
CA PRO A 186 -1.75 -8.85 8.26
C PRO A 186 -1.89 -7.41 8.76
N LEU A 187 -0.89 -6.54 8.56
CA LEU A 187 -1.02 -5.16 9.02
C LEU A 187 -2.06 -4.38 8.21
N ARG A 188 -2.20 -4.70 6.92
CA ARG A 188 -3.25 -4.08 6.10
C ARG A 188 -4.63 -4.61 6.49
N ALA A 189 -4.73 -5.90 6.80
CA ALA A 189 -5.96 -6.51 7.31
C ALA A 189 -6.38 -5.90 8.66
N LEU A 190 -5.44 -5.66 9.58
CA LEU A 190 -5.71 -4.99 10.85
C LEU A 190 -6.23 -3.56 10.63
N ALA A 191 -5.48 -2.73 9.89
CA ALA A 191 -5.86 -1.35 9.63
C ALA A 191 -7.24 -1.23 8.95
N ALA A 192 -7.54 -2.15 8.03
CA ALA A 192 -8.84 -2.23 7.38
C ALA A 192 -9.97 -2.65 8.32
N SER A 193 -9.70 -3.55 9.26
CA SER A 193 -10.65 -3.94 10.29
C SER A 193 -10.96 -2.77 11.23
N GLU A 194 -9.95 -2.03 11.67
CA GLU A 194 -10.09 -0.86 12.54
C GLU A 194 -10.86 0.27 11.86
N ALA A 195 -10.66 0.45 10.55
CA ALA A 195 -11.33 1.46 9.74
C ALA A 195 -12.73 1.04 9.24
N GLY A 196 -13.25 -0.14 9.61
CA GLY A 196 -14.55 -0.62 9.15
C GLY A 196 -14.62 -0.98 7.65
N GLU A 197 -13.47 -1.02 6.94
CA GLU A 197 -13.42 -1.28 5.49
C GLU A 197 -14.01 -2.64 5.10
N LEU A 198 -14.01 -3.62 6.01
CA LEU A 198 -14.58 -4.94 5.75
C LEU A 198 -16.09 -4.92 5.59
N GLN A 199 -16.79 -4.06 6.35
CA GLN A 199 -18.24 -3.90 6.23
C GLN A 199 -18.59 -3.13 4.96
N GLU A 200 -17.91 -2.00 4.69
CA GLU A 200 -18.10 -1.27 3.43
C GLU A 200 -17.87 -2.17 2.20
N ARG A 201 -16.85 -3.03 2.26
CA ARG A 201 -16.58 -4.04 1.23
C ARG A 201 -17.74 -5.03 1.09
N ARG A 202 -18.31 -5.52 2.21
CA ARG A 202 -19.48 -6.42 2.16
C ARG A 202 -20.66 -5.74 1.47
N ASP A 203 -20.95 -4.50 1.83
CA ASP A 203 -22.08 -3.76 1.26
C ASP A 203 -21.87 -3.54 -0.25
N PHE A 204 -20.64 -3.19 -0.65
CA PHE A 204 -20.23 -3.08 -2.05
C PHE A 204 -20.42 -4.40 -2.82
N LEU A 205 -19.97 -5.53 -2.27
CA LEU A 205 -20.08 -6.83 -2.94
C LEU A 205 -21.52 -7.36 -2.94
N ALA A 206 -22.29 -7.10 -1.90
CA ALA A 206 -23.70 -7.44 -1.81
C ALA A 206 -24.47 -6.74 -2.95
N LEU A 207 -24.24 -5.44 -3.13
CA LEU A 207 -24.80 -4.66 -4.24
C LEU A 207 -24.44 -5.26 -5.61
N LEU A 208 -23.18 -5.63 -5.83
CA LEU A 208 -22.74 -6.24 -7.10
C LEU A 208 -23.24 -7.66 -7.34
N SER A 209 -23.68 -8.35 -6.28
CA SER A 209 -24.18 -9.72 -6.34
C SER A 209 -25.69 -9.82 -6.49
N ASP A 210 -26.42 -8.70 -6.37
CA ASP A 210 -27.87 -8.64 -6.49
C ASP A 210 -28.36 -9.20 -7.84
N PRO A 211 -29.29 -10.17 -7.87
CA PRO A 211 -29.91 -10.65 -9.10
C PRO A 211 -30.52 -9.54 -9.98
N HIS A 212 -31.04 -8.49 -9.37
CA HIS A 212 -31.66 -7.32 -10.02
C HIS A 212 -30.70 -6.14 -10.20
N PHE A 213 -29.38 -6.39 -10.12
CA PHE A 213 -28.34 -5.36 -10.22
C PHE A 213 -28.62 -4.31 -11.30
N ASP A 214 -28.73 -3.05 -10.87
CA ASP A 214 -28.83 -1.88 -11.73
C ASP A 214 -27.51 -1.08 -11.65
N PRO A 215 -26.74 -1.01 -12.75
CA PRO A 215 -25.46 -0.32 -12.74
C PRO A 215 -25.56 1.19 -12.51
N LEU A 216 -26.68 1.84 -12.87
CA LEU A 216 -26.85 3.28 -12.69
C LEU A 216 -27.17 3.61 -11.23
N HIS A 217 -28.10 2.87 -10.63
CA HIS A 217 -28.38 2.99 -9.21
C HIS A 217 -27.14 2.69 -8.36
N ALA A 218 -26.43 1.61 -8.67
CA ALA A 218 -25.22 1.24 -7.95
C ALA A 218 -24.12 2.31 -8.06
N ALA A 219 -23.99 2.98 -9.21
CA ALA A 219 -23.04 4.06 -9.36
C ALA A 219 -23.37 5.30 -8.50
N GLU A 220 -24.66 5.60 -8.32
CA GLU A 220 -25.09 6.69 -7.42
C GLU A 220 -24.78 6.34 -5.96
N VAL A 221 -25.02 5.10 -5.53
CA VAL A 221 -24.69 4.65 -4.16
C VAL A 221 -23.17 4.70 -3.90
N LEU A 222 -22.37 4.36 -4.91
CA LEU A 222 -20.91 4.23 -4.77
C LEU A 222 -20.12 5.52 -5.11
N ARG A 223 -20.80 6.63 -5.40
CA ARG A 223 -20.17 7.88 -5.87
C ARG A 223 -19.12 8.47 -4.92
N GLU A 224 -19.29 8.28 -3.61
CA GLU A 224 -18.38 8.79 -2.58
C GLU A 224 -17.26 7.79 -2.25
N LEU A 225 -17.31 6.57 -2.79
CA LEU A 225 -16.27 5.57 -2.58
C LEU A 225 -14.99 5.99 -3.31
N PRO A 226 -13.82 6.02 -2.65
CA PRO A 226 -12.56 6.33 -3.31
C PRO A 226 -12.33 5.41 -4.51
N LEU A 227 -11.98 5.97 -5.67
CA LEU A 227 -11.84 5.21 -6.92
C LEU A 227 -10.79 4.10 -6.82
N GLU A 228 -9.72 4.32 -6.04
CA GLU A 228 -8.70 3.31 -5.74
C GLU A 228 -9.29 2.09 -5.04
N ARG A 229 -10.22 2.32 -4.10
CA ARG A 229 -10.92 1.28 -3.35
C ARG A 229 -11.94 0.58 -4.25
N PHE A 230 -12.75 1.33 -5.00
CA PHE A 230 -13.72 0.82 -5.97
C PHE A 230 -13.07 -0.16 -6.97
N ILE A 231 -12.01 0.27 -7.67
CA ILE A 231 -11.33 -0.56 -8.67
C ILE A 231 -10.60 -1.72 -7.99
N GLY A 232 -9.93 -1.49 -6.85
CA GLY A 232 -9.22 -2.53 -6.12
C GLY A 232 -10.14 -3.68 -5.69
N TRP A 233 -11.34 -3.36 -5.19
CA TRP A 233 -12.34 -4.37 -4.82
C TRP A 233 -12.93 -5.06 -6.03
N LEU A 234 -13.29 -4.33 -7.09
CA LEU A 234 -13.85 -4.91 -8.30
C LEU A 234 -12.85 -5.82 -9.05
N GLN A 235 -11.56 -5.48 -9.03
CA GLN A 235 -10.49 -6.33 -9.55
C GLN A 235 -10.42 -7.67 -8.81
N LYS A 236 -10.44 -7.66 -7.47
CA LYS A 236 -10.46 -8.87 -6.65
C LYS A 236 -11.73 -9.70 -6.90
N TRP A 237 -12.88 -9.02 -6.97
CA TRP A 237 -14.17 -9.65 -7.23
C TRP A 237 -14.21 -10.37 -8.58
N THR A 238 -13.84 -9.68 -9.67
CA THR A 238 -13.77 -10.27 -11.01
C THR A 238 -12.74 -11.40 -11.10
N CYS A 239 -11.64 -11.30 -10.35
CA CYS A 239 -10.66 -12.38 -10.24
C CYS A 239 -11.26 -13.63 -9.56
N ASP A 240 -12.00 -13.45 -8.47
CA ASP A 240 -12.68 -14.54 -7.77
C ASP A 240 -13.78 -15.17 -8.63
N ILE A 241 -14.58 -14.38 -9.37
CA ILE A 241 -15.59 -14.93 -10.31
C ILE A 241 -14.92 -15.83 -11.36
N ALA A 242 -13.84 -15.34 -12.00
CA ALA A 242 -13.12 -16.11 -13.01
C ALA A 242 -12.44 -17.35 -12.41
N SER A 243 -11.75 -17.20 -11.27
CA SER A 243 -11.09 -18.28 -10.55
C SER A 243 -12.09 -19.36 -10.12
N ARG A 244 -13.25 -18.97 -9.56
CA ARG A 244 -14.29 -19.91 -9.14
C ARG A 244 -14.85 -20.69 -10.33
N ARG A 245 -15.04 -20.04 -11.48
CA ARG A 245 -15.55 -20.68 -12.70
C ARG A 245 -14.55 -21.63 -13.36
N MET A 246 -13.26 -21.30 -13.32
CA MET A 246 -12.21 -22.05 -14.04
C MET A 246 -11.54 -23.12 -13.18
N LEU A 247 -11.32 -22.83 -11.89
CA LEU A 247 -10.53 -23.64 -10.96
C LEU A 247 -11.34 -24.17 -9.78
N GLY A 248 -12.53 -23.61 -9.52
CA GLY A 248 -13.30 -23.96 -8.32
C GLY A 248 -12.83 -23.25 -7.05
N ASP A 249 -11.84 -22.36 -7.13
CA ASP A 249 -11.24 -21.70 -5.95
C ASP A 249 -11.66 -20.24 -5.80
N ILE A 250 -11.74 -19.78 -4.55
CA ILE A 250 -11.98 -18.37 -4.16
C ILE A 250 -10.75 -17.89 -3.39
N ARG A 251 -10.21 -16.73 -3.77
CA ARG A 251 -8.95 -16.22 -3.23
C ARG A 251 -9.13 -15.06 -2.26
N TYR A 252 -9.97 -14.08 -2.60
CA TYR A 252 -10.03 -12.82 -1.85
C TYR A 252 -11.29 -12.66 -1.00
N ASN A 253 -12.42 -13.20 -1.45
CA ASN A 253 -13.72 -13.00 -0.79
C ASN A 253 -14.37 -14.33 -0.40
N PRO A 254 -13.74 -15.11 0.51
CA PRO A 254 -14.24 -16.44 0.90
C PRO A 254 -15.63 -16.37 1.57
N ASP A 255 -15.95 -15.26 2.22
CA ASP A 255 -17.25 -14.97 2.83
C ASP A 255 -18.39 -14.85 1.81
N MET A 256 -18.08 -14.46 0.57
CA MET A 256 -19.05 -14.28 -0.51
C MET A 256 -19.18 -15.51 -1.42
N SER A 257 -18.87 -16.71 -0.91
CA SER A 257 -18.79 -17.94 -1.71
C SER A 257 -20.08 -18.28 -2.45
N ALA A 258 -21.24 -18.19 -1.80
CA ALA A 258 -22.54 -18.45 -2.42
C ALA A 258 -22.86 -17.47 -3.56
N ALA A 259 -22.56 -16.17 -3.36
CA ALA A 259 -22.74 -15.14 -4.39
C ALA A 259 -21.80 -15.37 -5.58
N LEU A 260 -20.53 -15.71 -5.32
CA LEU A 260 -19.55 -16.05 -6.33
C LEU A 260 -19.95 -17.30 -7.12
N ASP A 261 -20.52 -18.31 -6.47
CA ASP A 261 -21.07 -19.49 -7.14
C ASP A 261 -22.19 -19.14 -8.12
N ALA A 262 -23.14 -18.30 -7.67
CA ALA A 262 -24.25 -17.86 -8.51
C ALA A 262 -23.78 -17.03 -9.71
N LEU A 263 -22.77 -16.17 -9.55
CA LEU A 263 -22.21 -15.36 -10.63
C LEU A 263 -21.32 -16.17 -11.58
N ALA A 264 -20.47 -17.05 -11.04
CA ALA A 264 -19.59 -17.90 -11.84
C ALA A 264 -20.38 -18.83 -12.77
N ARG A 265 -21.54 -19.35 -12.33
CA ARG A 265 -22.39 -20.22 -13.17
C ARG A 265 -22.94 -19.51 -14.42
N ARG A 266 -23.24 -18.22 -14.33
CA ARG A 266 -23.89 -17.44 -15.40
C ARG A 266 -22.91 -16.64 -16.28
N ALA A 267 -21.74 -16.30 -15.77
CA ALA A 267 -20.76 -15.47 -16.48
C ALA A 267 -19.84 -16.31 -17.38
N ASP A 268 -19.55 -15.82 -18.59
CA ASP A 268 -18.51 -16.38 -19.44
C ASP A 268 -17.12 -16.00 -18.87
N PRO A 269 -16.27 -16.97 -18.48
CA PRO A 269 -14.95 -16.68 -17.92
C PRO A 269 -14.07 -15.83 -18.85
N ARG A 270 -14.24 -15.92 -20.18
CA ARG A 270 -13.47 -15.11 -21.14
C ARG A 270 -13.85 -13.63 -21.04
N GLU A 271 -15.14 -13.32 -20.93
CA GLU A 271 -15.63 -11.95 -20.78
C GLU A 271 -15.26 -11.36 -19.41
N VAL A 272 -15.33 -12.17 -18.34
CA VAL A 272 -14.87 -11.77 -17.00
C VAL A 272 -13.38 -11.41 -17.03
N LEU A 273 -12.55 -12.22 -17.68
CA LEU A 273 -11.11 -11.94 -17.81
C LEU A 273 -10.83 -10.71 -18.68
N ARG A 274 -11.62 -10.45 -19.73
CA ARG A 274 -11.52 -9.20 -20.51
C ARG A 274 -11.83 -7.98 -19.66
N LEU A 275 -12.91 -8.03 -18.88
CA LEU A 275 -13.26 -6.97 -17.94
C LEU A 275 -12.16 -6.78 -16.90
N HIS A 276 -11.65 -7.85 -16.30
CA HIS A 276 -10.55 -7.79 -15.33
C HIS A 276 -9.31 -7.10 -15.93
N ARG A 277 -8.91 -7.47 -17.16
CA ARG A 277 -7.79 -6.81 -17.86
C ARG A 277 -8.05 -5.33 -18.14
N ARG A 278 -9.30 -4.93 -18.41
CA ARG A 278 -9.68 -3.52 -18.55
C ARG A 278 -9.46 -2.81 -17.21
N LEU A 279 -9.98 -3.34 -16.11
CA LEU A 279 -9.81 -2.76 -14.76
C LEU A 279 -8.34 -2.59 -14.36
N VAL A 280 -7.47 -3.54 -14.72
CA VAL A 280 -6.02 -3.44 -14.48
C VAL A 280 -5.37 -2.31 -15.28
N ARG A 281 -5.82 -2.03 -16.51
CA ARG A 281 -5.33 -0.90 -17.32
C ARG A 281 -5.82 0.43 -16.76
N GLU A 282 -7.11 0.51 -16.47
CA GLU A 282 -7.76 1.72 -15.95
C GLU A 282 -7.17 2.16 -14.60
N GLN A 283 -6.64 1.22 -13.80
CA GLN A 283 -5.99 1.54 -12.53
C GLN A 283 -4.85 2.56 -12.66
N ARG A 284 -4.22 2.65 -13.83
CA ARG A 284 -3.16 3.64 -14.10
C ARG A 284 -3.69 5.06 -14.21
N HIS A 285 -4.97 5.22 -14.51
CA HIS A 285 -5.59 6.52 -14.80
C HIS A 285 -6.41 7.08 -13.64
N ILE A 286 -6.58 6.34 -12.54
CA ILE A 286 -7.38 6.76 -11.38
C ILE A 286 -6.92 8.10 -10.79
N HIS A 287 -5.60 8.35 -10.83
CA HIS A 287 -5.02 9.56 -10.27
C HIS A 287 -5.10 10.78 -11.22
N HIS A 288 -5.64 10.62 -12.44
CA HIS A 288 -5.99 11.74 -13.29
C HIS A 288 -7.33 12.35 -12.87
N PRO A 289 -7.60 13.64 -13.18
CA PRO A 289 -8.88 14.28 -12.87
C PRO A 289 -10.00 13.66 -13.72
N LEU A 290 -10.59 12.58 -13.21
CA LEU A 290 -11.73 11.88 -13.79
C LEU A 290 -13.01 12.37 -13.13
N ASN A 291 -14.11 12.41 -13.89
CA ASN A 291 -15.44 12.49 -13.30
C ASN A 291 -15.75 11.11 -12.70
N ALA A 292 -15.63 11.01 -11.37
CA ALA A 292 -15.75 9.74 -10.64
C ALA A 292 -17.06 9.01 -10.91
N ARG A 293 -18.17 9.74 -10.99
CA ARG A 293 -19.50 9.17 -11.26
C ARG A 293 -19.56 8.52 -12.65
N LEU A 294 -19.22 9.27 -13.70
CA LEU A 294 -19.24 8.75 -15.09
C LEU A 294 -18.31 7.55 -15.25
N TYR A 295 -17.17 7.58 -14.55
CA TYR A 295 -16.23 6.47 -14.52
C TYR A 295 -16.83 5.22 -13.88
N ILE A 296 -17.42 5.34 -12.68
CA ILE A 296 -18.07 4.23 -11.97
C ILE A 296 -19.22 3.67 -12.82
N GLU A 297 -20.10 4.51 -13.36
CA GLU A 297 -21.21 4.11 -14.24
C GLU A 297 -20.70 3.29 -15.44
N SER A 298 -19.72 3.79 -16.19
CA SER A 298 -19.10 3.10 -17.34
C SER A 298 -18.56 1.71 -16.98
N VAL A 299 -17.91 1.60 -15.82
CA VAL A 299 -17.35 0.34 -15.33
C VAL A 299 -18.45 -0.64 -14.91
N LEU A 300 -19.47 -0.17 -14.19
CA LEU A 300 -20.58 -1.01 -13.72
C LEU A 300 -21.49 -1.49 -14.85
N ILE A 301 -21.71 -0.67 -15.89
CA ILE A 301 -22.43 -1.10 -17.10
C ILE A 301 -21.68 -2.25 -17.79
N ALA A 302 -20.35 -2.12 -17.91
CA ALA A 302 -19.52 -3.19 -18.47
C ALA A 302 -19.57 -4.45 -17.60
N TYR A 303 -19.52 -4.31 -16.27
CA TYR A 303 -19.70 -5.43 -15.35
C TYR A 303 -21.07 -6.12 -15.53
N ALA A 304 -22.17 -5.37 -15.56
CA ALA A 304 -23.51 -5.90 -15.76
C ALA A 304 -23.63 -6.73 -17.05
N SER A 305 -23.00 -6.28 -18.14
CA SER A 305 -23.01 -6.97 -19.43
C SER A 305 -22.30 -8.34 -19.41
N VAL A 306 -21.39 -8.54 -18.45
CA VAL A 306 -20.63 -9.77 -18.27
C VAL A 306 -21.36 -10.74 -17.34
N VAL A 307 -21.91 -10.25 -16.24
CA VAL A 307 -22.57 -11.10 -15.25
C VAL A 307 -24.02 -11.44 -15.61
N ASN A 308 -24.72 -10.58 -16.37
CA ASN A 308 -26.09 -10.80 -16.82
C ASN A 308 -26.18 -10.74 -18.35
N PRO A 309 -25.64 -11.74 -19.07
CA PRO A 309 -25.59 -11.71 -20.54
C PRO A 309 -26.98 -11.69 -21.21
N ALA A 310 -28.03 -12.14 -20.53
CA ALA A 310 -29.41 -12.11 -21.03
C ALA A 310 -29.95 -10.70 -21.30
N ARG A 311 -29.40 -9.65 -20.64
CA ARG A 311 -29.75 -8.24 -20.91
C ARG A 311 -29.15 -7.68 -22.21
N LYS A 312 -28.26 -8.42 -22.88
CA LYS A 312 -27.58 -7.96 -24.11
C LYS A 312 -28.42 -8.18 -25.38
N ALA A 313 -29.54 -8.89 -25.27
CA ALA A 313 -30.42 -9.28 -26.37
C ALA A 313 -31.80 -8.59 -26.35
N ALA A 314 -32.01 -7.62 -25.46
CA ALA A 314 -33.19 -6.78 -25.38
C ALA A 314 -32.77 -5.32 -25.60
#